data_AF-A0A380GAC8-F1
#
_entry.id   AF-A0A380GAC8-F1
#
_cell.length_a   1.000
_cell.length_b   1.000
_cell.length_c   1.000
_cell.angle_alpha   90.00
_cell.angle_beta   90.00
_cell.angle_gamma   90.00
#
_symmetry.space_group_name_H-M   'P 1'
#
loop_
_entity.id
_entity.type
_entity.pdbx_description
1 polymer ?
#
loop_
_entity_poly.entity_id
_entity_poly.type
_entity_poly.pdbx_seq_one_letter_code
_entity_poly.pdbx_strand_id
1 'polypeptide(L)' 'MNANDKLAIIQQILGEVSYEISTALTTDESSKFERKIEHNGKIYTIEQTRESFLEDTLISISERLENINFGHI' A
#
# COMPACT_ATOMS: atom_id res chain seq x y z
N MET A 1 -8.31 14.21 -16.04
CA MET A 1 -7.89 12.82 -16.31
C MET A 1 -8.89 12.13 -17.22
N ASN A 2 -8.47 11.50 -18.31
CA ASN A 2 -9.38 10.77 -19.21
C ASN A 2 -9.67 9.35 -18.65
N ALA A 3 -10.61 8.61 -19.26
CA ALA A 3 -10.97 7.27 -18.77
C ALA A 3 -9.83 6.25 -18.84
N ASN A 4 -8.94 6.36 -19.82
CA ASN A 4 -7.79 5.47 -19.99
C ASN A 4 -6.74 5.70 -18.89
N ASP A 5 -6.51 6.96 -18.53
CA ASP A 5 -5.60 7.33 -17.44
C ASP A 5 -6.11 6.77 -16.09
N LYS A 6 -7.42 6.87 -15.83
CA LYS A 6 -8.06 6.27 -14.66
C LYS A 6 -7.87 4.76 -14.61
N LEU A 7 -8.09 4.08 -15.75
CA LEU A 7 -7.91 2.63 -15.86
C LEU A 7 -6.45 2.21 -15.65
N ALA A 8 -5.48 2.97 -16.18
CA ALA A 8 -4.06 2.70 -15.98
C ALA A 8 -3.66 2.80 -14.49
N ILE A 9 -4.15 3.82 -13.78
CA ILE A 9 -3.89 3.98 -12.34
C ILE A 9 -4.54 2.84 -11.55
N ILE A 10 -5.78 2.45 -11.88
CA ILE A 10 -6.44 1.30 -11.24
C ILE A 10 -5.62 0.02 -11.45
N GLN A 11 -5.13 -0.23 -12.67
CA GLN A 11 -4.28 -1.39 -12.95
C GLN A 11 -2.98 -1.37 -12.14
N GLN A 12 -2.34 -0.21 -11.99
CA GLN A 12 -1.16 -0.07 -11.16
C GLN A 12 -1.45 -0.41 -9.70
N ILE A 13 -2.51 0.15 -9.11
CA ILE A 13 -2.91 -0.11 -7.72
C ILE A 13 -3.14 -1.60 -7.53
N LEU A 14 -3.89 -2.26 -8.43
CA LEU A 14 -4.13 -3.70 -8.35
C LEU A 14 -2.83 -4.52 -8.38
N GLY A 15 -1.84 -4.10 -9.18
CA GLY A 15 -0.52 -4.72 -9.20
C GLY A 15 0.22 -4.59 -7.87
N GLU A 16 0.20 -3.40 -7.27
CA GLU A 16 0.81 -3.15 -5.95
C GLU A 16 0.13 -3.98 -4.85
N VAL A 17 -1.22 -4.05 -4.85
CA VAL A 17 -1.99 -4.89 -3.93
C VAL A 17 -1.57 -6.35 -4.05
N SER A 18 -1.52 -6.86 -5.28
CA SER A 18 -1.15 -8.26 -5.55
C SER A 18 0.26 -8.56 -5.06
N TYR A 19 1.19 -7.62 -5.22
CA TYR A 19 2.56 -7.76 -4.75
C TYR A 19 2.64 -7.80 -3.22
N GLU A 20 1.95 -6.88 -2.53
CA GLU A 20 1.97 -6.82 -1.06
C GLU A 20 1.32 -8.06 -0.43
N ILE A 21 0.18 -8.52 -0.97
CA ILE A 21 -0.45 -9.79 -0.53
C ILE A 21 0.49 -10.97 -0.75
N SER A 22 1.13 -11.06 -1.92
CA SER A 22 2.06 -12.15 -2.23
C SER A 22 3.25 -12.14 -1.28
N THR A 23 3.79 -10.96 -1.00
CA THR A 23 4.88 -10.78 -0.04
C THR A 23 4.44 -11.31 1.33
N ALA A 24 3.30 -10.84 1.85
CA ALA A 24 2.78 -11.30 3.13
C ALA A 24 2.60 -12.82 3.17
N LEU A 25 2.00 -13.42 2.13
CA LEU A 25 1.78 -14.88 2.03
C LEU A 25 3.06 -15.70 2.08
N THR A 26 4.13 -15.22 1.44
CA THR A 26 5.43 -15.91 1.40
C THR A 26 6.28 -15.70 2.64
N THR A 27 5.86 -14.82 3.55
CA THR A 27 6.62 -14.50 4.77
C THR A 27 6.03 -15.27 5.96
N ASP A 28 6.89 -15.88 6.77
CA ASP A 28 6.48 -16.62 7.96
C ASP A 28 5.75 -15.71 8.96
N GLU A 29 4.79 -16.23 9.73
CA GLU A 29 3.97 -15.44 10.68
C GLU A 29 4.82 -14.71 11.73
N SER A 30 6.00 -15.26 12.04
CA SER A 30 6.96 -14.67 12.98
C SER A 30 7.83 -13.56 12.37
N SER A 31 7.75 -13.35 11.05
CA SER A 31 8.61 -12.40 10.35
C SER A 31 8.17 -10.97 10.59
N LYS A 32 9.17 -10.11 10.78
CA LYS A 32 8.98 -8.68 10.96
C LYS A 32 9.24 -7.95 9.64
N PHE A 33 8.34 -7.04 9.29
CA PHE A 33 8.47 -6.17 8.13
C PHE A 33 9.06 -4.84 8.58
N GLU A 34 10.17 -4.43 7.97
CA GLU A 34 10.71 -3.09 8.18
C GLU A 34 10.00 -2.10 7.25
N ARG A 35 9.39 -1.06 7.84
CA ARG A 35 8.81 0.04 7.09
C ARG A 35 9.43 1.36 7.50
N LYS A 36 9.71 2.20 6.51
CA LYS A 36 10.14 3.58 6.73
C LYS A 36 8.93 4.49 6.76
N ILE A 37 8.75 5.21 7.86
CA ILE A 37 7.72 6.23 8.02
C ILE A 37 8.40 7.59 8.17
N GLU A 38 7.85 8.62 7.54
CA GLU A 38 8.26 10.01 7.76
C GLU A 38 7.36 10.66 8.80
N HIS A 39 7.94 11.20 9.86
CA HIS A 39 7.23 11.97 10.87
C HIS A 39 8.04 13.21 11.25
N ASN A 40 7.45 14.40 11.15
CA ASN A 40 8.11 15.68 11.41
C ASN A 40 9.44 15.86 10.64
N GLY A 41 9.47 15.46 9.36
CA GLY A 41 10.66 15.57 8.51
C GLY A 41 11.79 14.60 8.86
N LYS A 42 11.53 13.60 9.71
CA LYS A 42 12.48 12.54 10.05
C LYS A 42 11.95 11.19 9.61
N ILE A 43 12.84 10.37 9.08
CA ILE A 43 12.54 8.99 8.67
C ILE A 43 12.82 8.06 9.83
N TYR A 44 11.82 7.29 10.23
CA TYR A 44 11.90 6.24 11.24
C TYR A 44 11.73 4.89 10.56
N THR A 45 12.49 3.90 10.98
CA THR A 45 12.25 2.50 10.58
C THR A 45 11.51 1.83 11.72
N ILE A 46 10.32 1.30 11.42
CA ILE A 46 9.50 0.54 12.35
C ILE A 46 9.47 -0.92 11.90
N GLU A 47 9.40 -1.82 12.88
CA GLU A 47 9.14 -3.23 12.64
C GLU A 47 7.65 -3.49 12.82
N GLN A 48 7.02 -4.15 11.85
CA GLN A 48 5.59 -4.49 11.87
C GLN A 48 5.37 -5.99 11.78
N THR A 49 4.27 -6.48 12.36
CA THR A 49 3.81 -7.85 12.14
C THR A 49 3.22 -7.99 10.74
N ARG A 50 3.01 -9.23 10.31
CA ARG A 50 2.32 -9.53 9.05
C ARG A 50 0.89 -8.95 9.02
N GLU A 51 0.15 -9.00 10.13
CA GLU A 51 -1.19 -8.39 10.20
C GLU A 51 -1.12 -6.87 10.05
N SER A 52 -0.23 -6.20 10.78
CA SER A 52 -0.09 -4.75 10.71
C SER A 52 0.35 -4.28 9.33
N PHE A 53 1.22 -5.04 8.66
CA PHE A 53 1.59 -4.78 7.27
C PHE A 53 0.38 -4.85 6.33
N LEU A 54 -0.42 -5.91 6.43
CA LEU A 54 -1.63 -6.08 5.60
C LEU A 54 -2.70 -5.02 5.87
N GLU A 55 -2.87 -4.61 7.12
CA GLU A 55 -3.81 -3.55 7.49
C GLU A 55 -3.42 -2.21 6.86
N ASP A 56 -2.14 -1.82 6.99
CA ASP A 56 -1.68 -0.57 6.37
C ASP A 56 -1.76 -0.61 4.84
N THR A 57 -1.47 -1.78 4.23
CA THR A 57 -1.67 -2.02 2.80
C THR A 57 -3.10 -1.70 2.39
N LEU A 58 -4.10 -2.24 3.11
CA LEU A 58 -5.52 -2.01 2.82
C LEU A 58 -5.90 -0.53 2.96
N ILE A 59 -5.36 0.16 3.97
CA ILE A 59 -5.56 1.60 4.15
C ILE A 59 -5.01 2.37 2.95
N SER A 60 -3.77 2.10 2.55
CA SER A 60 -3.15 2.79 1.40
C SER A 60 -3.91 2.56 0.10
N ILE A 61 -4.41 1.34 -0.13
CA ILE A 61 -5.23 1.02 -1.30
C ILE A 61 -6.53 1.83 -1.28
N SER A 62 -7.19 1.89 -0.13
CA SER A 62 -8.45 2.61 0.04
C SER A 62 -8.28 4.09 -0.25
N GLU A 63 -7.24 4.73 0.30
CA GLU A 63 -6.90 6.13 0.03
C GLU A 63 -6.63 6.39 -1.46
N ARG A 64 -5.89 5.49 -2.13
CA ARG A 64 -5.60 5.61 -3.57
C ARG A 64 -6.88 5.49 -4.41
N LEU A 65 -7.77 4.57 -4.07
CA LEU A 65 -9.07 4.40 -4.74
C LEU A 65 -9.99 5.61 -4.53
N GLU A 66 -10.05 6.15 -3.31
CA GLU A 66 -10.78 7.38 -3.01
C GLU A 66 -10.24 8.56 -3.82
N ASN A 67 -8.91 8.71 -3.90
CA ASN A 67 -8.29 9.76 -4.68
C ASN A 67 -8.64 9.65 -6.18
N ILE A 68 -8.73 8.45 -6.76
CA ILE A 68 -9.25 8.26 -8.13
C ILE A 68 -10.71 8.69 -8.25
N ASN A 69 -11.54 8.30 -7.27
CA ASN A 69 -12.98 8.53 -7.29
C ASN A 69 -13.31 10.03 -7.19
N PHE A 70 -12.61 10.76 -6.32
CA PHE A 70 -12.80 12.20 -6.11
C PHE A 70 -11.98 13.08 -7.07
N GLY A 71 -11.11 12.49 -7.89
CA GLY A 71 -10.31 13.22 -8.88
C GLY A 71 -9.17 14.04 -8.27
N HIS A 72 -8.63 13.58 -7.13
CA HIS A 72 -7.44 14.17 -6.49
C HIS A 72 -6.13 13.69 -7.13
N ILE A 73 -6.22 12.87 -8.19
CA ILE A 73 -5.11 12.37 -9.02
C ILE A 73 -5.33 12.78 -10.48
#